data_AF-A0A9P6WDE9-F1
#
_entry.id   AF-A0A9P6WDE9-F1
#
_cell.length_a   1.000
_cell.length_b   1.000
_cell.length_c   1.000
_cell.angle_alpha   90.00
_cell.angle_beta   90.00
_cell.angle_gamma   90.00
#
_symmetry.space_group_name_H-M   'P 1'
#
loop_
_entity.id
_entity.type
_entity.pdbx_description
1 polymer ?
#
loop_
_entity_poly.entity_id
_entity_poly.type
_entity_poly.pdbx_seq_one_letter_code
_entity_poly.pdbx_strand_id
1 'polypeptide(L)'
;MSNYNRKIDVSVEQIRAIYGQLLESLQEHANESLPELSNNDQQKKELQIYIQEYLLNVMEMSSGSLNVVNLNENENNYNNNEMTNIINDQQQKYVEKFDIELNEKVRQRYQEWEDLTVKVSQLRRDGPEKINEMYQLESKDMIKDIDERINKQLNQIESQSNDNTTTKTALSDTILNETIISEYQNILTDLYTTKEQLPDTRATITKLKTLLTFLQQDQRS
;
A
#
# COMPACT_ATOMS: atom_id res chain seq x y z
N MET A 1 -62.30 25.11 20.11
CA MET A 1 -60.89 25.54 20.17
C MET A 1 -60.39 25.64 18.74
N SER A 2 -60.29 26.85 18.20
CA SER A 2 -59.89 27.09 16.81
C SER A 2 -58.38 26.83 16.68
N ASN A 3 -58.00 25.69 16.11
CA ASN A 3 -56.63 25.43 15.70
C ASN A 3 -56.32 26.32 14.50
N TYR A 4 -55.94 27.57 14.76
CA TYR A 4 -55.27 28.39 13.75
C TYR A 4 -53.93 27.73 13.47
N ASN A 5 -53.90 26.92 12.41
CA ASN A 5 -52.66 26.45 11.81
C ASN A 5 -51.99 27.68 11.19
N ARG A 6 -51.34 28.50 12.03
CA ARG A 6 -50.75 29.78 11.66
C ARG A 6 -49.45 29.50 10.94
N LYS A 7 -49.56 29.06 9.68
CA LYS A 7 -48.42 29.01 8.77
C LYS A 7 -47.90 30.43 8.59
N ILE A 8 -46.58 30.57 8.65
CA ILE A 8 -45.93 31.87 8.46
C ILE A 8 -45.69 32.03 6.97
N ASP A 9 -46.27 33.08 6.40
CA ASP A 9 -46.05 33.46 5.01
C ASP A 9 -44.66 34.10 4.86
N VAL A 10 -43.81 33.50 4.02
CA VAL A 10 -42.42 33.95 3.81
C VAL A 10 -42.12 33.99 2.30
N SER A 11 -41.36 34.99 1.86
CA SER A 11 -40.86 35.07 0.48
C SER A 11 -39.58 34.24 0.29
N VAL A 12 -39.34 33.78 -0.93
CA VAL A 12 -38.10 33.07 -1.33
C VAL A 12 -36.85 33.89 -0.98
N GLU A 13 -36.90 35.22 -1.15
CA GLU A 13 -35.79 36.11 -0.82
C GLU A 13 -35.51 36.17 0.69
N GLN A 14 -36.57 36.14 1.50
CA GLN A 14 -36.45 36.14 2.96
C GLN A 14 -35.85 34.82 3.45
N ILE A 15 -36.25 33.69 2.85
CA ILE A 15 -35.68 32.37 3.13
C ILE A 15 -34.18 32.34 2.83
N ARG A 16 -33.78 32.88 1.66
CA ARG A 16 -32.37 32.97 1.26
C ARG A 16 -31.57 33.89 2.20
N ALA A 17 -32.16 35.02 2.60
CA ALA A 17 -31.53 35.95 3.53
C ALA A 17 -31.34 35.33 4.93
N ILE A 18 -32.37 34.66 5.46
CA ILE A 18 -32.31 33.96 6.75
C ILE A 18 -31.25 32.86 6.70
N TYR A 19 -31.23 32.05 5.63
CA TYR A 19 -30.22 31.01 5.46
C TYR A 19 -28.80 31.59 5.43
N GLY A 20 -28.58 32.66 4.67
CA GLY A 20 -27.28 33.33 4.59
C GLY A 20 -26.82 33.91 5.93
N GLN A 21 -27.71 34.59 6.65
CA GLN A 21 -27.41 35.17 7.96
C GLN A 21 -27.11 34.10 9.01
N LEU A 22 -27.87 33.00 9.03
CA LEU A 22 -27.62 31.88 9.94
C LEU A 22 -26.29 31.18 9.62
N LEU A 23 -25.98 30.98 8.33
CA LEU A 23 -24.72 30.41 7.89
C LEU A 23 -23.54 31.28 8.31
N GLU A 24 -23.61 32.59 8.08
CA GLU A 24 -22.56 33.55 8.44
C GLU A 24 -22.34 33.58 9.95
N SER A 25 -23.41 33.67 10.74
CA SER A 25 -23.33 33.69 12.20
C SER A 25 -22.77 32.39 12.78
N LEU A 26 -23.17 31.23 12.24
CA LEU A 26 -22.62 29.94 12.68
C LEU A 26 -21.14 29.79 12.30
N GLN A 27 -20.74 30.27 11.12
CA GLN A 27 -19.34 30.26 10.70
C GLN A 27 -18.48 31.20 11.56
N GLU A 28 -18.98 32.40 11.87
CA GLU A 28 -18.32 33.35 12.75
C GLU A 28 -18.12 32.75 14.15
N HIS A 29 -19.18 32.16 14.72
CA HIS A 29 -19.10 31.53 16.03
C HIS A 29 -18.17 30.30 16.04
N ALA A 30 -18.19 29.50 14.98
CA ALA A 30 -17.28 28.37 14.82
C ALA A 30 -15.80 28.82 14.76
N ASN A 31 -15.51 29.90 14.02
CA ASN A 31 -14.16 30.46 13.92
C ASN A 31 -13.68 31.06 15.25
N GLU A 32 -14.56 31.69 16.03
CA GLU A 32 -14.24 32.24 17.35
C GLU A 32 -14.01 31.14 18.39
N SER A 33 -14.82 30.09 18.36
CA SER A 33 -14.80 29.00 19.35
C SER A 33 -13.62 28.04 19.16
N LEU A 34 -13.13 27.91 17.92
CA LEU A 34 -12.10 26.92 17.55
C LEU A 34 -10.98 27.59 16.73
N PRO A 35 -10.18 28.50 17.32
CA PRO A 35 -9.11 29.19 16.62
C PRO A 35 -8.01 28.24 16.11
N GLU A 36 -7.78 27.12 16.79
CA GLU A 36 -6.77 26.10 16.40
C GLU A 36 -7.15 25.31 15.14
N LEU A 37 -8.45 25.22 14.78
CA LEU A 37 -8.88 24.60 13.52
C LEU A 37 -8.44 25.40 12.28
N SER A 38 -7.99 26.64 12.45
CA SER A 38 -7.46 27.47 11.36
C SER A 38 -6.20 26.88 10.73
N ASN A 39 -5.49 26.01 11.45
CA ASN A 39 -4.25 25.37 10.96
C ASN A 39 -4.50 24.01 10.29
N ASN A 40 -5.73 23.47 10.34
CA ASN A 40 -6.04 22.14 9.85
C ASN A 40 -7.23 22.19 8.88
N ASP A 41 -6.91 22.33 7.59
CA ASP A 41 -7.89 22.54 6.51
C ASP A 41 -8.97 21.46 6.45
N GLN A 42 -8.66 20.22 6.81
CA GLN A 42 -9.62 19.12 6.75
C GLN A 42 -10.72 19.23 7.82
N GLN A 43 -10.35 19.49 9.07
CA GLN A 43 -11.32 19.64 10.16
C GLN A 43 -12.23 20.85 9.97
N LYS A 44 -11.68 21.93 9.40
CA LYS A 44 -12.45 23.13 9.04
C LYS A 44 -13.47 22.85 7.95
N LYS A 45 -13.08 22.12 6.90
CA LYS A 45 -14.00 21.71 5.83
C LYS A 45 -15.09 20.77 6.34
N GLU A 46 -14.75 19.82 7.20
CA GLU A 46 -15.73 18.92 7.82
C GLU A 46 -16.75 19.69 8.67
N LEU A 47 -16.29 20.62 9.53
CA LEU A 47 -17.18 21.47 10.32
C LEU A 47 -18.10 22.33 9.43
N GLN A 48 -17.58 22.88 8.34
CA GLN A 48 -18.37 23.64 7.38
C GLN A 48 -19.46 22.78 6.73
N ILE A 49 -19.17 21.52 6.38
CA ILE A 49 -20.16 20.58 5.86
C ILE A 49 -21.23 20.29 6.91
N TYR A 50 -20.84 20.04 8.16
CA TYR A 50 -21.78 19.79 9.26
C TYR A 50 -22.71 20.97 9.53
N ILE A 51 -22.20 22.21 9.50
CA ILE A 51 -23.03 23.42 9.66
C ILE A 51 -24.05 23.52 8.52
N GLN A 52 -23.63 23.24 7.28
CA GLN A 52 -24.53 23.27 6.12
C GLN A 52 -25.62 22.20 6.21
N GLU A 53 -25.27 20.97 6.60
CA GLU A 53 -26.22 19.87 6.79
C GLU A 53 -27.20 20.17 7.93
N TYR A 54 -26.71 20.72 9.04
CA TYR A 54 -27.54 21.15 10.16
C TYR A 54 -28.57 22.20 9.73
N LEU A 55 -28.15 23.22 8.98
CA LEU A 55 -29.05 24.25 8.49
C LEU A 55 -30.08 23.69 7.50
N LEU A 56 -29.69 22.75 6.65
CA LEU A 56 -30.63 22.08 5.74
C LEU A 56 -31.72 21.35 6.53
N ASN A 57 -31.32 20.57 7.54
CA ASN A 57 -32.24 19.83 8.41
C ASN A 57 -33.19 20.79 9.15
N VAL A 58 -32.68 21.89 9.72
CA VAL A 58 -33.51 22.87 10.42
C VAL A 58 -34.52 23.53 9.47
N MET A 59 -34.09 23.89 8.27
CA MET A 59 -34.97 24.52 7.29
C MET A 59 -36.02 23.55 6.75
N GLU A 60 -35.66 22.29 6.53
CA GLU A 60 -36.58 21.21 6.16
C GLU A 60 -37.61 20.96 7.27
N MET A 61 -37.18 20.90 8.54
CA MET A 61 -38.10 20.81 9.68
C MET A 61 -39.03 22.03 9.79
N SER A 62 -38.54 23.22 9.46
CA SER A 62 -39.35 24.45 9.49
C SER A 62 -40.37 24.50 8.35
N SER A 63 -40.11 23.80 7.24
CA SER A 63 -40.93 23.85 6.02
C SER A 63 -42.40 23.51 6.27
N GLY A 64 -42.70 22.59 7.19
CA GLY A 64 -44.07 22.22 7.56
C GLY A 64 -44.88 23.36 8.21
N SER A 65 -44.19 24.37 8.75
CA SER A 65 -44.78 25.54 9.43
C SER A 65 -44.73 26.82 8.60
N LEU A 66 -44.08 26.80 7.43
CA LEU A 66 -43.92 27.94 6.54
C LEU A 66 -44.80 27.79 5.30
N ASN A 67 -45.22 28.91 4.73
CA ASN A 67 -45.90 28.99 3.45
C ASN A 67 -45.12 29.97 2.56
N VAL A 68 -44.74 29.54 1.35
CA VAL A 68 -43.88 30.34 0.47
C VAL A 68 -44.75 31.09 -0.55
N VAL A 69 -44.84 32.42 -0.41
CA VAL A 69 -45.85 33.23 -1.15
C VAL A 69 -45.41 33.59 -2.58
N ASN A 70 -44.12 33.52 -2.90
CA ASN A 70 -43.54 33.99 -4.16
C ASN A 70 -43.13 32.87 -5.14
N LEU A 71 -43.75 31.70 -5.05
CA LEU A 71 -43.56 30.63 -6.03
C LEU A 71 -44.40 30.95 -7.27
N ASN A 72 -43.77 30.94 -8.45
CA ASN A 72 -44.46 31.22 -9.71
C ASN A 72 -45.66 30.27 -9.88
N GLU A 73 -46.87 30.82 -9.97
CA GLU A 73 -48.15 30.10 -10.12
C GLU A 73 -48.27 29.19 -11.37
N ASN A 74 -47.21 29.10 -12.18
CA ASN A 74 -47.15 28.23 -13.36
C ASN A 74 -46.58 26.83 -13.09
N GLU A 75 -45.94 26.59 -11.94
CA GLU A 75 -45.52 25.25 -11.52
C GLU A 75 -46.52 24.71 -10.48
N ASN A 76 -47.74 24.45 -10.95
CA ASN A 76 -48.77 23.75 -10.18
C ASN A 76 -48.37 22.28 -9.97
N ASN A 77 -47.42 22.01 -9.08
CA ASN A 77 -47.33 20.72 -8.40
C ASN A 77 -46.74 20.89 -7.01
N TYR A 78 -47.66 20.99 -6.05
CA TYR A 78 -47.52 20.54 -4.67
C TYR A 78 -46.36 19.57 -4.48
N ASN A 79 -45.36 19.95 -3.67
CA ASN A 79 -44.88 19.21 -2.51
C ASN A 79 -43.57 19.85 -2.02
N ASN A 80 -43.19 19.54 -0.78
CA ASN A 80 -42.03 20.02 0.00
C ASN A 80 -40.65 20.06 -0.71
N ASN A 81 -40.56 19.68 -1.98
CA ASN A 81 -39.35 19.64 -2.80
C ASN A 81 -38.91 21.03 -3.30
N GLU A 82 -39.79 22.03 -3.38
CA GLU A 82 -39.40 23.36 -3.89
C GLU A 82 -38.57 24.14 -2.87
N MET A 83 -38.88 24.01 -1.58
CA MET A 83 -38.12 24.64 -0.50
C MET A 83 -36.71 24.03 -0.41
N THR A 84 -36.60 22.71 -0.51
CA THR A 84 -35.31 22.02 -0.53
C THR A 84 -34.51 22.37 -1.78
N ASN A 85 -35.15 22.54 -2.95
CA ASN A 85 -34.48 23.03 -4.15
C ASN A 85 -33.92 24.46 -3.99
N ILE A 86 -34.69 25.38 -3.40
CA ILE A 86 -34.22 26.75 -3.12
C ILE A 86 -33.01 26.76 -2.17
N ILE A 87 -33.02 25.88 -1.16
CA ILE A 87 -31.93 25.73 -0.20
C ILE A 87 -30.70 25.09 -0.86
N ASN A 88 -30.90 24.05 -1.67
CA ASN A 88 -29.84 23.40 -2.44
C ASN A 88 -29.16 24.39 -3.41
N ASP A 89 -29.94 25.26 -4.06
CA ASP A 89 -29.41 26.32 -4.93
C ASP A 89 -28.55 27.34 -4.15
N GLN A 90 -28.89 27.65 -2.90
CA GLN A 90 -28.02 28.47 -2.07
C GLN A 90 -26.77 27.71 -1.64
N GLN A 91 -26.91 26.44 -1.25
CA GLN A 91 -25.78 25.61 -0.85
C GLN A 91 -24.75 25.47 -1.97
N GLN A 92 -25.20 25.29 -3.22
CA GLN A 92 -24.31 25.24 -4.39
C GLN A 92 -23.46 26.51 -4.60
N LYS A 93 -23.85 27.65 -4.02
CA LYS A 93 -23.01 28.87 -4.04
C LYS A 93 -21.86 28.83 -3.04
N TYR A 94 -22.01 28.06 -1.96
CA TYR A 94 -21.04 27.95 -0.87
C TYR A 94 -20.25 26.64 -0.87
N VAL A 95 -20.62 25.69 -1.74
CA VAL A 95 -19.88 24.44 -1.96
C VAL A 95 -18.91 24.62 -3.13
N GLU A 96 -17.69 24.09 -2.96
CA GLU A 96 -16.68 24.08 -4.01
C GLU A 96 -17.20 23.29 -5.23
N LYS A 97 -17.06 23.88 -6.42
CA LYS A 97 -17.50 23.21 -7.65
C LYS A 97 -16.68 21.95 -7.87
N PHE A 98 -17.31 20.95 -8.49
CA PHE A 98 -16.63 19.72 -8.85
C PHE A 98 -15.45 20.01 -9.78
N ASP A 99 -14.24 19.75 -9.31
CA ASP A 99 -13.03 19.90 -10.10
C ASP A 99 -12.84 18.68 -11.00
N ILE A 100 -13.10 18.89 -12.30
CA ILE A 100 -12.97 17.87 -13.34
C ILE A 100 -11.52 17.41 -13.47
N GLU A 101 -10.54 18.31 -13.30
CA GLU A 101 -9.12 17.99 -13.42
C GLU A 101 -8.65 17.14 -12.24
N LEU A 102 -9.07 17.49 -11.03
CA LEU A 102 -8.75 16.70 -9.84
C LEU A 102 -9.39 15.31 -9.92
N ASN A 103 -10.65 15.23 -10.34
CA ASN A 103 -11.34 13.96 -10.50
C ASN A 103 -10.67 13.07 -11.56
N GLU A 104 -10.22 13.64 -12.66
CA GLU A 104 -9.48 12.89 -13.68
C GLU A 104 -8.12 12.40 -13.15
N LYS A 105 -7.40 13.22 -12.37
CA LYS A 105 -6.18 12.78 -11.66
C LYS A 105 -6.46 11.62 -10.70
N VAL A 106 -7.54 11.71 -9.92
CA VAL A 106 -7.97 10.65 -9.01
C VAL A 106 -8.26 9.36 -9.78
N ARG A 107 -8.99 9.46 -10.90
CA ARG A 107 -9.28 8.32 -11.78
C ARG A 107 -8.02 7.67 -12.33
N GLN A 108 -7.06 8.47 -12.81
CA GLN A 108 -5.78 7.96 -13.32
C GLN A 108 -4.99 7.24 -12.23
N ARG A 109 -4.97 7.78 -11.00
CA ARG A 109 -4.30 7.12 -9.87
C ARG A 109 -4.97 5.82 -9.46
N TYR A 110 -6.31 5.75 -9.49
CA TYR A 110 -7.02 4.50 -9.26
C TYR A 110 -6.69 3.45 -10.32
N GLN A 111 -6.64 3.84 -11.59
CA GLN A 111 -6.26 2.92 -12.66
C GLN A 111 -4.81 2.42 -12.51
N GLU A 112 -3.88 3.32 -12.20
CA GLU A 112 -2.48 2.95 -11.93
C GLU A 112 -2.38 1.98 -10.74
N TRP A 113 -3.14 2.22 -9.68
CA TRP A 113 -3.21 1.34 -8.52
C TRP A 113 -3.78 -0.04 -8.86
N GLU A 114 -4.83 -0.10 -9.68
CA GLU A 114 -5.40 -1.36 -10.16
C GLU A 114 -4.39 -2.15 -11.00
N ASP A 115 -3.73 -1.49 -11.95
CA ASP A 115 -2.71 -2.10 -12.82
C ASP A 115 -1.54 -2.67 -12.00
N LEU A 116 -1.05 -1.91 -11.01
CA LEU A 116 0.00 -2.36 -10.10
C LEU A 116 -0.46 -3.55 -9.25
N THR A 117 -1.70 -3.53 -8.78
CA THR A 117 -2.27 -4.62 -7.97
C THR A 117 -2.39 -5.91 -8.78
N VAL A 118 -2.84 -5.82 -10.03
CA VAL A 118 -2.89 -6.95 -10.97
C VAL A 118 -1.47 -7.46 -11.25
N LYS A 119 -0.52 -6.56 -11.56
CA LYS A 119 0.87 -6.92 -11.84
C LYS A 119 1.54 -7.63 -10.67
N VAL A 120 1.34 -7.15 -9.44
CA VAL A 120 1.89 -7.79 -8.24
C VAL A 120 1.24 -9.15 -8.01
N SER A 121 -0.07 -9.27 -8.25
CA SER A 121 -0.78 -10.55 -8.12
C SER A 121 -0.29 -11.59 -9.12
N GLN A 122 -0.09 -11.20 -10.38
CA GLN A 122 0.51 -12.03 -11.42
C GLN A 122 1.96 -12.40 -11.05
N LEU A 123 2.76 -11.45 -10.57
CA LEU A 123 4.14 -11.72 -10.15
C LEU A 123 4.20 -12.69 -8.96
N ARG A 124 3.26 -12.60 -8.01
CA ARG A 124 3.20 -13.54 -6.88
C ARG A 124 2.81 -14.95 -7.31
N ARG A 125 1.96 -15.07 -8.32
CA ARG A 125 1.52 -16.37 -8.86
C ARG A 125 2.59 -17.00 -9.76
N ASP A 126 3.01 -16.25 -10.77
CA ASP A 126 3.84 -16.77 -11.87
C ASP A 126 5.35 -16.62 -11.59
N GLY A 127 5.74 -15.73 -10.67
CA GLY A 127 7.13 -15.46 -10.32
C GLY A 127 7.84 -16.69 -9.75
N PRO A 128 7.32 -17.33 -8.68
CA PRO A 128 7.94 -18.52 -8.11
C PRO A 128 8.02 -19.69 -9.10
N GLU A 129 6.99 -19.87 -9.93
CA GLU A 129 6.94 -20.91 -10.95
C GLU A 129 8.05 -20.73 -11.98
N LYS A 130 8.17 -19.53 -12.57
CA LYS A 130 9.24 -19.22 -13.54
C LYS A 130 10.64 -19.35 -12.96
N ILE A 131 10.84 -18.95 -11.70
CA ILE A 131 12.13 -19.10 -11.02
C ILE A 131 12.47 -20.59 -10.88
N ASN A 132 11.51 -21.40 -10.42
CA ASN A 132 11.70 -22.83 -10.27
C ASN A 132 11.98 -23.52 -11.62
N GLU A 133 11.25 -23.14 -12.68
CA GLU A 133 11.50 -23.64 -14.03
C GLU A 133 12.92 -23.34 -14.51
N MET A 134 13.42 -22.11 -14.31
CA MET A 134 14.78 -21.74 -14.67
C MET A 134 15.83 -22.56 -13.92
N TYR A 135 15.69 -22.71 -12.60
CA TYR A 135 16.62 -23.53 -11.81
C TYR A 135 16.55 -25.01 -12.21
N GLN A 136 15.37 -25.54 -12.50
CA GLN A 136 15.23 -26.93 -12.96
C GLN A 136 15.86 -27.15 -14.34
N LEU A 137 15.77 -26.17 -15.24
CA LEU A 137 16.41 -26.24 -16.55
C LEU A 137 17.94 -26.30 -16.40
N GLU A 138 18.52 -25.37 -15.64
CA GLU A 138 19.97 -25.31 -15.41
C GLU A 138 20.46 -26.57 -14.68
N SER A 139 19.70 -27.04 -13.68
CA SER A 139 19.99 -28.29 -12.98
C SER A 139 20.01 -29.49 -13.92
N LYS A 140 19.05 -29.62 -14.83
CA LYS A 140 19.01 -30.69 -15.82
C LYS A 140 20.21 -30.64 -16.76
N ASP A 141 20.65 -29.45 -17.14
CA ASP A 141 21.80 -29.31 -18.03
C ASP A 141 23.13 -29.64 -17.31
N MET A 142 23.27 -29.29 -16.03
CA MET A 142 24.38 -29.78 -15.21
C MET A 142 24.39 -31.30 -15.07
N ILE A 143 23.23 -31.92 -14.83
CA ILE A 143 23.12 -33.38 -14.72
C ILE A 143 23.56 -34.05 -16.03
N LYS A 144 23.18 -33.52 -17.19
CA LYS A 144 23.63 -34.03 -18.49
C LYS A 144 25.15 -33.95 -18.65
N ASP A 145 25.80 -32.85 -18.28
CA ASP A 145 27.28 -32.74 -18.35
C ASP A 145 27.95 -33.76 -17.41
N ILE A 146 27.41 -33.96 -16.21
CA ILE A 146 27.91 -34.99 -15.28
C ILE A 146 27.72 -36.40 -15.87
N ASP A 147 26.55 -36.71 -16.42
CA ASP A 147 26.28 -38.01 -17.06
C ASP A 147 27.21 -38.25 -18.24
N GLU A 148 27.49 -37.24 -19.06
CA GLU A 148 28.48 -37.33 -20.15
C GLU A 148 29.89 -37.62 -19.63
N ARG A 149 30.31 -36.98 -18.54
CA ARG A 149 31.62 -37.23 -17.91
C ARG A 149 31.71 -38.62 -17.30
N ILE A 150 30.66 -39.08 -16.61
CA ILE A 150 30.58 -40.42 -16.04
C ILE A 150 30.67 -41.46 -17.17
N ASN A 151 29.89 -41.30 -18.23
CA ASN A 151 29.92 -42.22 -19.37
C ASN A 151 31.30 -42.25 -20.04
N LYS A 152 31.98 -41.11 -20.17
CA LYS A 152 33.38 -41.06 -20.66
C LYS A 152 34.34 -41.82 -19.75
N GLN A 153 34.22 -41.66 -18.43
CA GLN A 153 35.06 -42.37 -17.46
C GLN A 153 34.78 -43.88 -17.43
N LEU A 154 33.50 -44.28 -17.52
CA LEU A 154 33.10 -45.68 -17.56
C LEU A 154 33.66 -46.38 -18.81
N ASN A 155 33.54 -45.75 -19.97
CA ASN A 155 34.13 -46.25 -21.22
C ASN A 155 35.67 -46.34 -21.15
N GLN A 156 36.33 -45.42 -20.45
CA GLN A 156 37.78 -45.47 -20.22
C GLN A 156 38.18 -46.61 -19.29
N ILE A 157 37.41 -46.86 -18.22
CA ILE A 157 37.66 -47.96 -17.27
C ILE A 157 37.43 -49.32 -17.95
N GLU A 158 36.37 -49.47 -18.75
CA GLU A 158 36.13 -50.69 -19.53
C GLU A 158 37.26 -50.94 -20.56
N SER A 159 37.77 -49.87 -21.18
CA SER A 159 38.92 -49.97 -22.08
C SER A 159 40.22 -50.36 -21.36
N GLN A 160 40.46 -49.83 -20.16
CA GLN A 160 41.65 -50.14 -19.34
C GLN A 160 41.58 -51.51 -18.63
N SER A 161 40.38 -52.01 -18.34
CA SER A 161 40.19 -53.31 -17.68
C SER A 161 40.41 -54.48 -18.63
N ASN A 162 40.25 -54.25 -19.94
CA ASN A 162 40.62 -55.24 -20.97
C ASN A 162 42.14 -55.30 -21.23
N ASP A 163 42.92 -54.29 -20.81
CA ASP A 163 44.38 -54.21 -21.02
C ASP A 163 45.24 -54.58 -19.78
N ASN A 164 44.68 -54.67 -18.56
CA ASN A 164 45.45 -54.80 -17.30
C ASN A 164 45.23 -56.12 -16.52
N THR A 165 45.01 -57.26 -17.17
CA THR A 165 44.96 -58.57 -16.48
C THR A 165 46.34 -59.13 -16.07
N THR A 166 47.39 -58.32 -16.03
CA THR A 166 48.71 -58.79 -15.57
C THR A 166 49.46 -57.69 -14.81
N THR A 167 49.75 -57.94 -13.54
CA THR A 167 50.67 -57.19 -12.64
C THR A 167 50.12 -55.92 -11.94
N LYS A 168 49.92 -55.98 -10.61
CA LYS A 168 50.23 -54.93 -9.59
C LYS A 168 49.49 -55.17 -8.27
N THR A 169 50.17 -55.74 -7.27
CA THR A 169 49.68 -55.83 -5.87
C THR A 169 50.66 -55.25 -4.84
N ALA A 170 51.73 -54.55 -5.25
CA ALA A 170 52.78 -54.09 -4.32
C ALA A 170 53.06 -52.56 -4.32
N LEU A 171 52.37 -51.75 -5.13
CA LEU A 171 52.62 -50.30 -5.28
C LEU A 171 51.57 -49.40 -4.59
N SER A 172 50.52 -49.96 -3.99
CA SER A 172 49.36 -49.19 -3.52
C SER A 172 49.51 -48.59 -2.11
N ASP A 173 50.34 -49.18 -1.25
CA ASP A 173 50.39 -48.81 0.18
C ASP A 173 51.22 -47.56 0.48
N THR A 174 52.18 -47.20 -0.39
CA THR A 174 53.00 -45.99 -0.22
C THR A 174 52.27 -44.73 -0.67
N ILE A 175 51.47 -44.82 -1.74
CA ILE A 175 50.74 -43.68 -2.31
C ILE A 175 49.58 -43.27 -1.39
N LEU A 176 48.89 -44.24 -0.78
CA LEU A 176 47.81 -43.99 0.18
C LEU A 176 48.27 -43.27 1.46
N ASN A 177 49.51 -43.49 1.89
CA ASN A 177 50.05 -42.81 3.07
C ASN A 177 50.40 -41.34 2.80
N GLU A 178 50.86 -41.02 1.60
CA GLU A 178 51.23 -39.65 1.22
C GLU A 178 50.01 -38.75 1.07
N THR A 179 48.91 -39.27 0.52
CA THR A 179 47.64 -38.54 0.41
C THR A 179 47.06 -38.21 1.78
N ILE A 180 47.05 -39.15 2.72
CA ILE A 180 46.53 -38.96 4.08
C ILE A 180 47.35 -37.91 4.84
N ILE A 181 48.68 -37.90 4.67
CA ILE A 181 49.54 -36.90 5.31
C ILE A 181 49.27 -35.51 4.73
N SER A 182 49.07 -35.39 3.41
CA SER A 182 48.73 -34.12 2.78
C SER A 182 47.37 -33.57 3.22
N GLU A 183 46.36 -34.44 3.35
CA GLU A 183 45.03 -34.06 3.86
C GLU A 183 45.11 -33.59 5.31
N TYR A 184 45.88 -34.28 6.15
CA TYR A 184 46.10 -33.87 7.54
C TYR A 184 46.78 -32.50 7.64
N GLN A 185 47.77 -32.22 6.78
CA GLN A 185 48.42 -30.91 6.71
C GLN A 185 47.46 -29.81 6.25
N ASN A 186 46.62 -30.08 5.26
CA ASN A 186 45.61 -29.12 4.78
C ASN A 186 44.58 -28.79 5.88
N ILE A 187 44.13 -29.79 6.64
CA ILE A 187 43.20 -29.57 7.76
C ILE A 187 43.84 -28.71 8.85
N LEU A 188 45.14 -28.88 9.12
CA LEU A 188 45.87 -28.05 10.08
C LEU A 188 46.01 -26.60 9.61
N THR A 189 46.25 -26.37 8.32
CA THR A 189 46.30 -25.01 7.75
C THR A 189 44.93 -24.35 7.76
N ASP A 190 43.87 -25.10 7.47
CA ASP A 190 42.48 -24.61 7.50
C ASP A 190 42.05 -24.25 8.93
N LEU A 191 42.47 -25.04 9.92
CA LEU A 191 42.22 -24.75 11.33
C LEU A 191 42.95 -23.48 11.78
N TYR A 192 44.19 -23.30 11.34
CA TYR A 192 44.97 -22.11 11.65
C TYR A 192 44.35 -20.85 11.04
N THR A 193 44.01 -20.89 9.75
CA THR A 193 43.38 -19.76 9.05
C THR A 193 42.01 -19.42 9.63
N THR A 194 41.21 -20.43 10.00
CA THR A 194 39.93 -20.22 10.68
C THR A 194 40.12 -19.55 12.04
N LYS A 195 41.14 -19.96 12.81
CA LYS A 195 41.45 -19.33 14.10
C LYS A 195 41.88 -17.87 13.93
N GLU A 196 42.61 -17.54 12.86
CA GLU A 196 43.03 -16.18 12.54
C GLU A 196 41.85 -15.29 12.12
N GLN A 197 40.88 -15.82 11.37
CA GLN A 197 39.70 -15.08 10.91
C GLN A 197 38.58 -14.96 11.96
N LEU A 198 38.58 -15.81 12.99
CA LEU A 198 37.59 -15.81 14.08
C LEU A 198 37.47 -14.45 14.83
N PRO A 199 38.56 -13.77 15.25
CA PRO A 199 38.44 -12.46 15.89
C PRO A 199 37.86 -11.38 14.98
N ASP A 200 38.22 -11.37 13.70
CA ASP A 200 37.74 -10.37 12.73
C ASP A 200 36.25 -10.54 12.45
N THR A 201 35.81 -11.79 12.22
CA THR A 201 34.38 -12.11 12.05
C THR A 201 33.57 -11.79 13.31
N ARG A 202 34.14 -12.02 14.50
CA ARG A 202 33.50 -11.60 15.75
C ARG A 202 33.38 -10.08 15.87
N ALA A 203 34.38 -9.33 15.43
CA ALA A 203 34.36 -7.88 15.42
C ALA A 203 33.37 -7.30 14.39
N THR A 204 33.19 -7.94 13.24
CA THR A 204 32.18 -7.50 12.25
C THR A 204 30.75 -7.81 12.74
N ILE A 205 30.54 -8.96 13.38
CA ILE A 205 29.25 -9.31 14.00
C ILE A 205 28.89 -8.32 15.12
N THR A 206 29.84 -7.94 15.98
CA THR A 206 29.56 -6.95 17.04
C THR A 206 29.23 -5.58 16.44
N LYS A 207 29.95 -5.14 15.40
CA LYS A 207 29.63 -3.90 14.67
C LYS A 207 28.22 -3.93 14.05
N LEU A 208 27.86 -5.02 13.38
CA LEU A 208 26.51 -5.20 12.82
C LEU A 208 25.44 -5.19 13.90
N LYS A 209 25.69 -5.85 15.03
CA LYS A 209 24.78 -5.84 16.18
C LYS A 209 24.58 -4.43 16.72
N THR A 210 25.65 -3.65 16.86
CA THR A 210 25.55 -2.24 17.32
C THR A 210 24.80 -1.37 16.31
N LEU A 211 24.99 -1.58 15.01
CA LEU A 211 24.27 -0.86 13.96
C LEU A 211 22.78 -1.20 13.97
N LEU A 212 22.45 -2.48 14.15
CA LEU A 212 21.06 -2.95 14.22
C LEU A 212 20.35 -2.40 15.45
N THR A 213 21.02 -2.36 16.62
CA THR A 213 20.45 -1.72 17.82
C THR A 213 20.25 -0.22 17.63
N PHE A 214 21.14 0.46 16.91
CA PHE A 214 20.99 1.88 16.60
C PHE A 214 19.77 2.12 15.69
N LEU A 215 19.63 1.36 14.60
CA LEU A 215 18.48 1.44 13.70
C LEU A 215 17.15 1.11 14.40
N GLN A 216 17.13 0.15 15.33
CA GLN A 216 15.94 -0.19 16.11
C GLN A 216 15.55 0.92 17.11
N GLN A 217 16.52 1.69 17.61
CA GLN A 217 16.27 2.79 18.53
C GLN A 217 15.77 4.04 17.79
N ASP A 218 16.26 4.28 16.58
CA ASP A 218 15.80 5.36 15.70
C ASP A 218 14.36 5.15 15.22
N GLN A 219 13.93 3.89 15.00
CA GLN A 219 12.53 3.58 14.64
C GLN A 219 11.52 3.63 15.80
N ARG A 220 11.98 3.89 17.03
CA ARG A 220 11.11 4.04 18.22
C ARG A 220 11.01 5.49 18.70
N SER A 221 11.64 6.43 18.01
CA SER A 221 11.54 7.88 18.23
C SER A 221 10.59 8.50 17.20
#